data_AF-A0A7V4GG37-F1
#
_entry.id   AF-A0A7V4GG37-F1
#
_cell.length_a   1.000
_cell.length_b   1.000
_cell.length_c   1.000
_cell.angle_alpha   90.00
_cell.angle_beta   90.00
_cell.angle_gamma   90.00
#
_symmetry.space_group_name_H-M   'P 1'
#
loop_
_entity.id
_entity.type
_entity.pdbx_description
1 polymer ?
#
loop_
_entity_poly.entity_id
_entity_poly.type
_entity_poly.pdbx_seq_one_letter_code
_entity_poly.pdbx_strand_id
1 'polypeptide(L)'
;MPVAPRCPGCGAQLSAPSQAGRSRCEFCGTEVAVPQYGPPVAYPPGMPAPAPPPGMVPAPPRLPSSPLLGRRRRVRPWMIALISAGVLAFGGAFGFFVWHMTWSRVAGTVSHRGGALGDWTASFDGCRSGDAFGSGFFGADFVSESPRVHLQLQGSGSRDAVLLVAGPGRSEDEALALRKQDCAVFDVLVEPGGAQVNGVDSVQGRLEVDCPTPQGGRLQADLTFRACH
;
A
#
# COMPACT_ATOMS: atom_id res chain seq x y z
N MET A 1 29.39 8.00 1.56
CA MET A 1 28.62 6.74 1.40
C MET A 1 28.96 6.19 0.02
N PRO A 2 29.35 4.92 -0.13
CA PRO A 2 29.63 4.35 -1.44
C PRO A 2 28.35 4.36 -2.29
N VAL A 3 28.45 4.90 -3.51
CA VAL A 3 27.33 4.94 -4.46
C VAL A 3 27.08 3.52 -4.94
N ALA A 4 25.86 3.00 -4.74
CA ALA A 4 25.51 1.68 -5.23
C ALA A 4 25.51 1.64 -6.76
N PRO A 5 26.07 0.60 -7.40
CA PRO A 5 26.08 0.48 -8.85
C PRO A 5 24.66 0.38 -9.41
N ARG A 6 24.43 1.03 -10.56
CA ARG A 6 23.17 0.96 -11.30
C ARG A 6 23.21 -0.14 -12.36
N CYS A 7 22.08 -0.78 -12.61
CA CYS A 7 21.93 -1.78 -13.66
C CYS A 7 22.08 -1.13 -15.05
N PRO A 8 22.94 -1.64 -15.94
CA PRO A 8 23.10 -1.08 -17.29
C PRO A 8 21.89 -1.31 -18.19
N GLY A 9 21.03 -2.29 -17.88
CA GLY A 9 19.84 -2.58 -18.67
C GLY A 9 18.67 -1.62 -18.43
N CYS A 10 18.42 -1.23 -17.17
CA CYS A 10 17.24 -0.44 -16.79
C CYS A 10 17.50 0.77 -15.89
N GLY A 11 18.75 0.99 -15.47
CA GLY A 11 19.13 2.09 -14.59
C GLY A 11 18.75 1.93 -13.12
N ALA A 12 18.02 0.86 -12.75
CA ALA A 12 17.64 0.59 -11.36
C ALA A 12 18.86 0.30 -10.47
N GLN A 13 18.75 0.58 -9.18
CA GLN A 13 19.80 0.35 -8.19
C GLN A 13 19.92 -1.15 -7.90
N LEU A 14 21.13 -1.70 -7.91
CA LEU A 14 21.36 -3.12 -7.64
C LEU A 14 21.32 -3.40 -6.13
N SER A 15 20.59 -4.44 -5.73
CA SER A 15 20.63 -5.02 -4.39
C SER A 15 22.03 -5.58 -4.09
N ALA A 16 22.42 -5.60 -2.81
CA ALA A 16 23.77 -5.98 -2.38
C ALA A 16 24.24 -7.31 -3.02
N PRO A 17 25.53 -7.44 -3.41
CA PRO A 17 26.02 -8.56 -4.19
C PRO A 17 25.81 -9.90 -3.48
N SER A 18 25.36 -10.91 -4.22
CA SER A 18 25.36 -12.30 -3.76
C SER A 18 26.81 -12.81 -3.64
N GLN A 19 27.08 -13.78 -2.76
CA GLN A 19 28.43 -14.29 -2.46
C GLN A 19 29.20 -14.82 -3.69
N ALA A 20 28.55 -15.00 -4.84
CA ALA A 20 29.15 -15.55 -6.06
C ALA A 20 29.71 -14.49 -7.05
N GLY A 21 29.81 -13.21 -6.67
CA GLY A 21 30.36 -12.17 -7.57
C GLY A 21 29.45 -11.82 -8.76
N ARG A 22 28.18 -12.25 -8.72
CA ARG A 22 27.14 -11.88 -9.69
C ARG A 22 25.96 -11.27 -8.94
N SER A 23 25.44 -10.18 -9.47
CA SER A 23 24.20 -9.55 -9.00
C SER A 23 23.18 -9.56 -10.14
N ARG A 24 21.98 -10.05 -9.87
CA ARG A 24 20.87 -10.02 -10.82
C ARG A 24 19.96 -8.85 -10.50
N CYS A 25 19.61 -8.04 -11.49
CA CYS A 25 18.64 -6.96 -11.29
C CYS A 25 17.23 -7.56 -11.15
N GLU A 26 16.53 -7.24 -10.07
CA GLU A 26 15.16 -7.73 -9.83
C GLU A 26 14.16 -7.22 -10.87
N PHE A 27 14.37 -6.02 -11.40
CA PHE A 27 13.44 -5.38 -12.34
C PHE A 27 13.53 -5.93 -13.76
N CYS A 28 14.74 -6.15 -14.28
CA CYS A 28 14.94 -6.54 -15.68
C CYS A 28 15.64 -7.90 -15.87
N GLY A 29 16.03 -8.55 -14.78
CA GLY A 29 16.66 -9.88 -14.81
C GLY A 29 18.10 -9.91 -15.32
N THR A 30 18.70 -8.76 -15.69
CA THR A 30 20.08 -8.67 -16.17
C THR A 30 21.07 -9.08 -15.10
N GLU A 31 21.94 -10.05 -15.42
CA GLU A 31 23.09 -10.41 -14.58
C GLU A 31 24.25 -9.47 -14.86
N VAL A 32 24.80 -8.89 -13.79
CA VAL A 32 26.00 -8.05 -13.85
C VAL A 32 27.09 -8.73 -13.05
N ALA A 33 28.26 -8.92 -13.67
CA ALA A 33 29.46 -9.35 -12.97
C ALA A 33 29.96 -8.20 -12.10
N VAL A 34 29.98 -8.40 -10.79
CA VAL A 34 30.51 -7.41 -9.85
C VAL A 34 31.98 -7.77 -9.65
N PRO A 35 32.93 -6.83 -9.87
CA PRO A 35 34.34 -7.10 -9.60
C PRO A 35 34.48 -7.52 -8.13
N GLN A 36 34.94 -8.76 -7.91
CA GLN A 36 35.28 -9.21 -6.57
C GLN A 36 36.45 -8.38 -6.09
N TYR A 37 36.22 -7.57 -5.04
CA TYR A 37 37.32 -7.05 -4.25
C TYR A 37 38.02 -8.26 -3.64
N GLY A 38 39.17 -8.62 -4.19
CA GLY A 38 39.98 -9.74 -3.71
C GLY A 38 40.33 -9.58 -2.23
N PRO A 39 40.72 -10.66 -1.55
CA PRO A 39 41.21 -10.57 -0.19
C PRO A 39 42.34 -9.55 -0.12
N PRO A 40 42.45 -8.77 0.97
CA PRO A 40 43.52 -7.80 1.13
C PRO A 40 44.86 -8.51 0.96
N VAL A 41 45.66 -8.05 0.00
CA VAL A 41 47.00 -8.56 -0.24
C VAL A 41 47.80 -8.33 1.05
N ALA A 42 48.24 -9.41 1.68
CA ALA A 42 49.13 -9.33 2.82
C ALA A 42 50.48 -8.79 2.33
N TYR A 43 50.79 -7.54 2.70
CA TYR A 43 52.11 -6.97 2.42
C TYR A 43 53.16 -7.70 3.25
N PRO A 44 54.33 -8.04 2.67
CA PRO A 44 55.43 -8.60 3.43
C PRO A 44 55.89 -7.61 4.51
N PRO A 45 56.28 -8.09 5.70
CA PRO A 45 56.74 -7.21 6.78
C PRO A 45 57.99 -6.44 6.34
N GLY A 46 57.94 -5.11 6.43
CA GLY A 46 59.09 -4.23 6.21
C GLY A 46 58.98 -3.24 5.04
N MET A 47 57.93 -3.26 4.22
CA MET A 47 57.69 -2.20 3.24
C MET A 47 56.83 -1.06 3.82
N PRO A 48 57.17 0.21 3.56
CA PRO A 48 56.32 1.34 3.92
C PRO A 48 54.99 1.27 3.14
N ALA A 49 53.87 1.41 3.84
CA ALA A 49 52.55 1.40 3.23
C ALA A 49 52.42 2.56 2.21
N PRO A 50 51.82 2.34 1.03
CA PRO A 50 51.61 3.41 0.05
C PRO A 50 50.72 4.51 0.64
N ALA A 51 51.06 5.76 0.34
CA ALA A 51 50.31 6.92 0.80
C ALA A 51 48.85 6.85 0.28
N PRO A 52 47.84 7.10 1.12
CA PRO A 52 46.44 7.05 0.71
C PRO A 52 46.15 8.11 -0.35
N PRO A 53 45.26 7.84 -1.33
CA PRO A 53 44.89 8.81 -2.34
C PRO A 53 44.21 10.05 -1.70
N PRO A 54 44.40 11.25 -2.26
CA PRO A 54 43.82 12.48 -1.74
C PRO A 54 42.28 12.39 -1.74
N GLY A 55 41.66 12.54 -0.57
CA GLY A 55 40.19 12.55 -0.40
C GLY A 55 39.61 11.42 0.46
N MET A 56 40.42 10.45 0.92
CA MET A 56 39.96 9.49 1.93
C MET A 56 40.00 10.11 3.33
N VAL A 57 38.82 10.28 3.93
CA VAL A 57 38.68 10.60 5.36
C VAL A 57 39.25 9.43 6.17
N PRO A 58 40.19 9.66 7.11
CA PRO A 58 40.78 8.59 7.90
C PRO A 58 39.71 7.80 8.64
N ALA A 59 39.83 6.47 8.62
CA ALA A 59 38.93 5.59 9.36
C ALA A 59 38.94 5.98 10.85
N PRO A 60 37.77 6.06 11.51
CA PRO A 60 37.70 6.40 12.91
C PRO A 60 38.55 5.43 13.73
N PRO A 61 39.27 5.91 14.76
CA PRO A 61 40.08 5.06 15.62
C PRO A 61 39.22 3.92 16.17
N ARG A 62 39.70 2.68 16.00
CA ARG A 62 39.08 1.50 16.59
C ARG A 62 39.12 1.69 18.11
N LEU A 63 37.96 1.97 18.68
CA LEU A 63 37.81 2.07 20.13
C LEU A 63 38.28 0.78 20.77
N PRO A 64 39.05 0.85 21.88
CA PRO A 64 39.51 -0.32 22.59
C PRO A 64 38.30 -1.17 23.00
N SER A 65 38.28 -2.41 22.53
CA SER A 65 37.33 -3.45 22.93
C SER A 65 37.49 -3.67 24.43
N SER A 66 36.73 -2.92 25.21
CA SER A 66 36.66 -3.06 26.66
C SER A 66 36.15 -4.47 26.97
N PRO A 67 36.90 -5.29 27.72
CA PRO A 67 36.37 -6.54 28.23
C PRO A 67 35.34 -6.19 29.30
N LEU A 68 34.08 -6.02 28.90
CA LEU A 68 32.95 -6.03 29.82
C LEU A 68 32.80 -7.45 30.37
N LEU A 69 33.67 -7.80 31.31
CA LEU A 69 33.58 -8.97 32.18
C LEU A 69 32.31 -8.83 33.02
N GLY A 70 31.18 -9.22 32.42
CA GLY A 70 30.38 -10.33 32.89
C GLY A 70 30.03 -10.36 34.37
N ARG A 71 29.64 -9.25 35.00
CA ARG A 71 28.88 -9.30 36.24
C ARG A 71 27.48 -9.81 35.90
N ARG A 72 27.31 -11.14 35.84
CA ARG A 72 26.02 -11.83 35.71
C ARG A 72 25.13 -11.39 36.87
N ARG A 73 24.38 -10.29 36.70
CA ARG A 73 23.25 -9.97 37.55
C ARG A 73 22.30 -11.16 37.44
N ARG A 74 22.14 -11.92 38.53
CA ARG A 74 21.11 -12.94 38.62
C ARG A 74 19.77 -12.22 38.49
N VAL A 75 19.25 -12.18 37.27
CA VAL A 75 17.90 -11.71 36.98
C VAL A 75 16.97 -12.64 37.75
N ARG A 76 16.24 -12.09 38.71
CA ARG A 76 15.28 -12.87 39.49
C ARG A 76 14.24 -13.44 38.54
N PRO A 77 13.85 -14.72 38.67
CA PRO A 77 12.96 -15.39 37.70
C PRO A 77 11.61 -14.70 37.52
N TRP A 78 11.10 -13.99 38.54
CA TRP A 78 9.87 -13.21 38.43
C TRP A 78 9.97 -12.05 37.43
N MET A 79 11.15 -11.45 37.23
CA MET A 79 11.32 -10.39 36.24
C MET A 79 11.18 -10.92 34.81
N ILE A 80 11.64 -12.15 34.56
CA ILE A 80 11.46 -12.79 33.24
C ILE A 80 9.98 -13.05 32.99
N ALA A 81 9.23 -13.56 33.98
CA ALA A 81 7.80 -13.78 33.86
C ALA A 81 7.03 -12.49 33.56
N LEU A 82 7.36 -11.38 34.22
CA LEU A 82 6.74 -10.08 33.95
C LEU A 82 7.06 -9.54 32.56
N ILE A 83 8.30 -9.70 32.08
CA ILE A 83 8.68 -9.29 30.73
C ILE A 83 7.91 -10.12 29.70
N SER A 84 7.84 -11.44 29.87
CA SER A 84 7.11 -12.32 28.96
C SER A 84 5.61 -11.99 28.93
N ALA A 85 4.99 -11.75 30.08
CA ALA A 85 3.59 -11.34 30.17
C ALA A 85 3.36 -9.98 29.49
N GLY A 86 4.28 -9.04 29.68
CA GLY A 86 4.25 -7.73 29.01
C GLY A 86 4.34 -7.87 27.48
N VAL A 87 5.29 -8.66 26.97
CA VAL A 87 5.45 -8.88 25.53
C VAL A 87 4.22 -9.55 24.91
N LEU A 88 3.61 -10.53 25.59
CA LEU A 88 2.37 -11.17 25.10
C LEU A 88 1.19 -10.21 25.08
N ALA A 89 1.01 -9.41 26.14
CA ALA A 89 -0.06 -8.42 26.20
C ALA A 89 0.10 -7.33 25.13
N PHE A 90 1.32 -6.80 24.96
CA PHE A 90 1.61 -5.80 23.93
C PHE A 90 1.52 -6.36 22.52
N GLY A 91 2.06 -7.56 22.27
CA GLY A 91 1.97 -8.22 20.97
C GLY A 91 0.53 -8.51 20.56
N GLY A 92 -0.30 -8.98 21.50
CA GLY A 92 -1.73 -9.20 21.25
C GLY A 92 -2.50 -7.92 20.94
N ALA A 93 -2.30 -6.87 21.76
CA ALA A 93 -2.97 -5.58 21.54
C ALA A 93 -2.53 -4.92 20.22
N PHE A 94 -1.25 -5.00 19.88
CA PHE A 94 -0.72 -4.46 18.63
C PHE A 94 -1.25 -5.22 17.40
N GLY A 95 -1.26 -6.55 17.44
CA GLY A 95 -1.81 -7.36 16.36
C GLY A 95 -3.30 -7.08 16.11
N PHE A 96 -4.09 -6.97 17.18
CA PHE A 96 -5.50 -6.62 17.11
C PHE A 96 -5.73 -5.21 16.54
N PHE A 97 -4.91 -4.24 16.95
CA PHE A 97 -4.98 -2.88 16.44
C PHE A 97 -4.65 -2.79 14.95
N VAL A 98 -3.57 -3.45 14.51
CA VAL A 98 -3.19 -3.52 13.09
C VAL A 98 -4.29 -4.18 12.26
N TRP A 99 -4.89 -5.26 12.76
CA TRP A 99 -6.01 -5.93 12.10
C TRP A 99 -7.21 -5.01 11.87
N HIS A 100 -7.54 -4.16 12.85
CA HIS A 100 -8.69 -3.27 12.73
C HIS A 100 -8.45 -2.02 11.88
N MET A 101 -7.20 -1.59 11.73
CA MET A 101 -6.86 -0.42 10.91
C MET A 101 -6.70 -0.73 9.43
N THR A 102 -6.41 -1.97 9.05
CA THR A 102 -6.12 -2.32 7.64
C THR A 102 -7.33 -2.77 6.84
N TRP A 103 -8.49 -2.97 7.47
CA TRP A 103 -9.68 -3.41 6.76
C TRP A 103 -10.48 -2.22 6.26
N SER A 104 -10.58 -2.11 4.93
CA SER A 104 -11.57 -1.26 4.29
C SER A 104 -12.95 -1.64 4.81
N ARG A 105 -13.73 -0.63 5.21
CA ARG A 105 -15.09 -0.85 5.70
C ARG A 105 -16.03 -0.14 4.76
N VAL A 106 -16.94 -0.90 4.17
CA VAL A 106 -18.07 -0.38 3.44
C VAL A 106 -19.33 -0.86 4.15
N ALA A 107 -20.27 0.05 4.40
CA ALA A 107 -21.53 -0.26 5.04
C ALA A 107 -22.66 0.40 4.26
N GLY A 108 -23.78 -0.30 4.13
CA GLY A 108 -24.94 0.14 3.37
C GLY A 108 -25.25 -0.77 2.18
N THR A 109 -26.12 -0.31 1.29
CA THR A 109 -26.62 -1.12 0.17
C THR A 109 -26.83 -0.27 -1.07
N VAL A 110 -26.69 -0.91 -2.24
CA VAL A 110 -27.09 -0.35 -3.52
C VAL A 110 -28.14 -1.25 -4.12
N SER A 111 -29.23 -0.67 -4.61
CA SER A 111 -30.31 -1.40 -5.26
C SER A 111 -30.71 -0.71 -6.56
N HIS A 112 -31.09 -1.51 -7.54
CA HIS A 112 -31.71 -1.05 -8.76
C HIS A 112 -33.04 -1.76 -8.92
N ARG A 113 -34.06 -1.05 -9.40
CA ARG A 113 -35.37 -1.62 -9.72
C ARG A 113 -35.82 -1.21 -11.12
N GLY A 114 -36.22 -2.19 -11.92
CA GLY A 114 -36.82 -2.04 -13.25
C GLY A 114 -35.82 -1.94 -14.41
N GLY A 115 -36.34 -1.64 -15.60
CA GLY A 115 -35.57 -1.35 -16.80
C GLY A 115 -34.63 -2.44 -17.28
N ALA A 116 -33.63 -2.02 -18.07
CA ALA A 116 -32.70 -2.94 -18.73
C ALA A 116 -31.61 -3.52 -17.80
N LEU A 117 -31.41 -2.94 -16.61
CA LEU A 117 -30.50 -3.46 -15.59
C LEU A 117 -31.17 -4.50 -14.66
N GLY A 118 -32.50 -4.67 -14.75
CA GLY A 118 -33.27 -5.57 -13.92
C GLY A 118 -33.35 -5.15 -12.45
N ASP A 119 -33.84 -6.05 -11.61
CA ASP A 119 -33.96 -5.86 -10.17
C ASP A 119 -32.78 -6.52 -9.46
N TRP A 120 -32.05 -5.76 -8.66
CA TRP A 120 -30.96 -6.30 -7.84
C TRP A 120 -30.72 -5.45 -6.61
N THR A 121 -30.05 -6.05 -5.62
CA THR A 121 -29.55 -5.38 -4.43
C THR A 121 -28.20 -6.00 -4.10
N ALA A 122 -27.22 -5.15 -3.82
CA ALA A 122 -25.85 -5.53 -3.55
C ALA A 122 -25.35 -4.82 -2.28
N SER A 123 -24.55 -5.55 -1.50
CA SER A 123 -23.70 -5.02 -0.45
C SER A 123 -22.24 -5.15 -0.89
N PHE A 124 -21.38 -4.31 -0.34
CA PHE A 124 -19.96 -4.30 -0.68
C PHE A 124 -19.16 -4.59 0.58
N ASP A 125 -18.26 -5.57 0.49
CA ASP A 125 -17.40 -5.96 1.63
C ASP A 125 -16.05 -5.23 1.60
N GLY A 126 -15.78 -4.47 0.55
CA GLY A 126 -14.54 -3.73 0.37
C GLY A 126 -14.67 -2.64 -0.68
N CYS A 127 -13.66 -1.78 -0.70
CA CYS A 127 -13.50 -0.69 -1.66
C CYS A 127 -12.02 -0.47 -1.96
N ARG A 128 -11.74 0.09 -3.13
CA ARG A 128 -10.39 0.48 -3.56
C ARG A 128 -10.30 1.98 -3.78
N SER A 129 -9.15 2.56 -3.46
CA SER A 129 -8.90 3.97 -3.76
C SER A 129 -8.74 4.18 -5.26
N GLY A 130 -9.28 5.28 -5.77
CA GLY A 130 -9.12 5.63 -7.17
C GLY A 130 -7.67 5.89 -7.59
N ASP A 131 -6.85 6.35 -6.65
CA ASP A 131 -5.43 6.62 -6.85
C ASP A 131 -4.65 5.33 -7.21
N ALA A 132 -5.16 4.15 -6.83
CA ALA A 132 -4.59 2.85 -7.21
C ALA A 132 -4.66 2.55 -8.71
N PHE A 133 -5.50 3.26 -9.46
CA PHE A 133 -5.70 3.07 -10.91
C PHE A 133 -4.88 4.05 -11.76
N GLY A 134 -4.05 4.90 -11.15
CA GLY A 134 -3.18 5.87 -11.80
C GLY A 134 -3.46 7.32 -11.42
N SER A 135 -2.59 8.23 -11.87
CA SER A 135 -2.47 9.61 -11.38
C SER A 135 -3.60 10.59 -11.78
N GLY A 136 -4.83 10.12 -11.98
CA GLY A 136 -5.92 10.93 -12.53
C GLY A 136 -7.30 10.70 -11.92
N PHE A 137 -7.47 9.74 -11.01
CA PHE A 137 -8.77 9.37 -10.48
C PHE A 137 -8.82 9.56 -8.96
N PHE A 138 -9.46 10.64 -8.53
CA PHE A 138 -9.83 10.81 -7.11
C PHE A 138 -11.25 10.26 -6.91
N GLY A 139 -11.37 9.18 -6.14
CA GLY A 139 -12.63 8.46 -6.04
C GLY A 139 -12.51 7.14 -5.30
N ALA A 140 -13.59 6.35 -5.35
CA ALA A 140 -13.65 5.02 -4.75
C ALA A 140 -14.28 4.02 -5.73
N ASP A 141 -13.74 2.81 -5.74
CA ASP A 141 -14.17 1.70 -6.59
C ASP A 141 -14.71 0.57 -5.71
N PHE A 142 -15.89 0.02 -6.05
CA PHE A 142 -16.60 -0.97 -5.26
C PHE A 142 -17.00 -2.15 -6.14
N VAL A 143 -16.72 -3.37 -5.66
CA VAL A 143 -17.07 -4.61 -6.34
C VAL A 143 -17.87 -5.48 -5.38
N SER A 144 -19.05 -5.90 -5.79
CA SER A 144 -19.84 -6.95 -5.14
C SER A 144 -19.68 -8.24 -5.93
N GLU A 145 -19.57 -9.39 -5.25
CA GLU A 145 -19.50 -10.70 -5.91
C GLU A 145 -20.88 -11.32 -6.16
N SER A 146 -21.86 -11.02 -5.30
CA SER A 146 -23.19 -11.64 -5.34
C SER A 146 -24.31 -10.64 -4.97
N PRO A 147 -25.00 -10.05 -5.98
CA PRO A 147 -24.74 -10.21 -7.41
C PRO A 147 -23.46 -9.47 -7.83
N ARG A 148 -22.87 -9.89 -8.97
CA ARG A 148 -21.67 -9.22 -9.50
C ARG A 148 -22.03 -7.82 -9.99
N VAL A 149 -21.68 -6.81 -9.21
CA VAL A 149 -21.97 -5.39 -9.49
C VAL A 149 -20.69 -4.61 -9.31
N HIS A 150 -20.42 -3.69 -10.23
CA HIS A 150 -19.30 -2.77 -10.15
C HIS A 150 -19.83 -1.34 -10.06
N LEU A 151 -19.33 -0.59 -9.09
CA LEU A 151 -19.69 0.78 -8.84
C LEU A 151 -18.41 1.60 -8.71
N GLN A 152 -18.29 2.65 -9.52
CA GLN A 152 -17.14 3.53 -9.49
C GLN A 152 -17.60 4.97 -9.28
N LEU A 153 -17.08 5.59 -8.22
CA LEU A 153 -17.39 6.94 -7.82
C LEU A 153 -16.22 7.85 -8.15
N GLN A 154 -16.40 8.79 -9.08
CA GLN A 154 -15.37 9.74 -9.50
C GLN A 154 -15.66 11.15 -9.05
N GLY A 155 -14.63 11.85 -8.55
CA GLY A 155 -14.72 13.23 -8.09
C GLY A 155 -14.99 13.37 -6.59
N SER A 156 -14.87 14.60 -6.11
CA SER A 156 -15.23 14.99 -4.73
C SER A 156 -16.33 16.03 -4.77
N GLY A 157 -17.36 15.82 -3.94
CA GLY A 157 -18.51 16.71 -3.84
C GLY A 157 -19.50 16.56 -4.99
N SER A 158 -20.78 16.81 -4.71
CA SER A 158 -21.89 16.54 -5.64
C SER A 158 -21.86 17.27 -6.98
N ARG A 159 -21.04 18.32 -7.18
CA ARG A 159 -21.06 19.10 -8.44
C ARG A 159 -20.32 18.41 -9.58
N ASP A 160 -19.16 17.84 -9.27
CA ASP A 160 -18.26 17.24 -10.26
C ASP A 160 -18.24 15.72 -10.16
N ALA A 161 -19.00 15.16 -9.21
CA ALA A 161 -19.07 13.73 -9.01
C ALA A 161 -19.84 13.00 -10.13
N VAL A 162 -19.27 11.88 -10.58
CA VAL A 162 -19.88 10.95 -11.54
C VAL A 162 -19.94 9.57 -10.90
N LEU A 163 -21.12 8.97 -10.91
CA LEU A 163 -21.34 7.60 -10.45
C LEU A 163 -21.48 6.69 -11.67
N LEU A 164 -20.54 5.77 -11.87
CA LEU A 164 -20.61 4.73 -12.89
C LEU A 164 -21.13 3.43 -12.25
N VAL A 165 -22.12 2.81 -12.88
CA VAL A 165 -22.74 1.57 -12.38
C VAL A 165 -22.83 0.53 -13.49
N ALA A 166 -22.14 -0.60 -13.30
CA ALA A 166 -22.32 -1.80 -14.12
C ALA A 166 -23.09 -2.85 -13.32
N GLY A 167 -24.33 -3.12 -13.74
CA GLY A 167 -25.20 -4.12 -13.11
C GLY A 167 -24.79 -5.57 -13.45
N PRO A 168 -25.52 -6.56 -12.91
CA PRO A 168 -25.20 -7.97 -13.09
C PRO A 168 -25.15 -8.39 -14.56
N GLY A 169 -24.03 -9.02 -14.95
CA GLY A 169 -23.82 -9.52 -16.30
C GLY A 169 -23.36 -8.48 -17.34
N ARG A 170 -23.11 -7.23 -16.92
CA ARG A 170 -22.57 -6.18 -17.80
C ARG A 170 -21.08 -5.94 -17.57
N SER A 171 -20.39 -5.45 -18.60
CA SER A 171 -19.00 -5.00 -18.50
C SER A 171 -18.91 -3.55 -17.99
N GLU A 172 -17.72 -3.14 -17.53
CA GLU A 172 -17.45 -1.77 -17.10
C GLU A 172 -17.61 -0.76 -18.26
N ASP A 173 -17.33 -1.18 -19.50
CA ASP A 173 -17.53 -0.36 -20.70
C ASP A 173 -19.02 -0.05 -20.98
N GLU A 174 -19.93 -0.84 -20.40
CA GLU A 174 -21.37 -0.67 -20.47
C GLU A 174 -21.95 0.01 -19.21
N ALA A 175 -21.09 0.55 -18.34
CA ALA A 175 -21.51 1.20 -17.12
C ALA A 175 -22.40 2.43 -17.42
N LEU A 176 -23.47 2.55 -16.63
CA LEU A 176 -24.32 3.72 -16.68
C LEU A 176 -23.67 4.85 -15.89
N ALA A 177 -23.42 5.98 -16.55
CA ALA A 177 -22.95 7.20 -15.89
C ALA A 177 -24.14 8.04 -15.39
N LEU A 178 -24.17 8.28 -14.08
CA LEU A 178 -25.15 9.13 -13.40
C LEU A 178 -24.46 10.36 -12.81
N ARG A 179 -25.06 11.52 -13.00
CA ARG A 179 -24.60 12.80 -12.49
C ARG A 179 -25.70 13.44 -11.64
N LYS A 180 -25.34 14.51 -10.93
CA LYS A 180 -26.28 15.24 -10.07
C LYS A 180 -27.58 15.66 -10.77
N GLN A 181 -27.52 16.10 -12.02
CA GLN A 181 -28.72 16.53 -12.76
C GLN A 181 -29.69 15.38 -13.09
N ASP A 182 -29.22 14.13 -13.02
CA ASP A 182 -30.02 12.94 -13.37
C ASP A 182 -30.79 12.41 -12.16
N CYS A 183 -30.59 12.98 -10.96
CA CYS A 183 -31.01 12.37 -9.71
C CYS A 183 -31.85 13.32 -8.85
N ALA A 184 -32.80 12.74 -8.10
CA ALA A 184 -33.56 13.47 -7.08
C ALA A 184 -32.70 13.74 -5.84
N VAL A 185 -31.88 12.76 -5.46
CA VAL A 185 -30.87 12.86 -4.41
C VAL A 185 -29.53 12.47 -5.01
N PHE A 186 -28.51 13.32 -4.80
CA PHE A 186 -27.13 13.05 -5.23
C PHE A 186 -26.16 13.69 -4.23
N ASP A 187 -26.09 13.11 -3.03
CA ASP A 187 -25.17 13.51 -1.97
C ASP A 187 -23.95 12.60 -2.03
N VAL A 188 -22.86 13.15 -2.57
CA VAL A 188 -21.59 12.45 -2.74
C VAL A 188 -20.53 13.22 -1.98
N LEU A 189 -19.86 12.53 -1.06
CA LEU A 189 -18.70 13.05 -0.36
C LEU A 189 -17.59 12.01 -0.44
N VAL A 190 -16.46 12.40 -1.04
CA VAL A 190 -15.22 11.63 -1.06
C VAL A 190 -14.13 12.53 -0.50
N GLU A 191 -13.46 12.08 0.53
CA GLU A 191 -12.42 12.81 1.26
C GLU A 191 -11.16 11.95 1.39
N PRO A 192 -9.97 12.58 1.46
CA PRO A 192 -8.76 11.87 1.85
C PRO A 192 -8.91 11.25 3.25
N GLY A 193 -8.55 9.98 3.40
CA GLY A 193 -8.57 9.25 4.67
C GLY A 193 -7.35 9.50 5.56
N GLY A 194 -6.34 10.22 5.06
CA GLY A 194 -5.13 10.62 5.81
C GLY A 194 -4.07 9.53 5.98
N ALA A 195 -4.36 8.28 5.59
CA ALA A 195 -3.39 7.20 5.48
C ALA A 195 -2.93 7.02 4.04
N GLN A 196 -1.69 6.53 3.87
CA GLN A 196 -1.13 6.15 2.57
C GLN A 196 -0.53 4.75 2.66
N VAL A 197 -0.85 3.88 1.70
CA VAL A 197 -0.34 2.51 1.66
C VAL A 197 0.29 2.28 0.29
N ASN A 198 1.59 1.96 0.25
CA ASN A 198 2.35 1.77 -0.99
C ASN A 198 2.26 2.97 -1.97
N GLY A 199 2.16 4.18 -1.43
CA GLY A 199 2.01 5.40 -2.25
C GLY A 199 0.59 5.66 -2.74
N VAL A 200 -0.39 4.83 -2.37
CA VAL A 200 -1.81 5.05 -2.67
C VAL A 200 -2.47 5.76 -1.50
N ASP A 201 -3.04 6.93 -1.76
CA ASP A 201 -3.77 7.70 -0.76
C ASP A 201 -5.11 7.03 -0.44
N SER A 202 -5.39 6.87 0.85
CA SER A 202 -6.67 6.36 1.32
C SER A 202 -7.79 7.35 1.06
N VAL A 203 -8.99 6.83 0.79
CA VAL A 203 -10.21 7.64 0.73
C VAL A 203 -11.27 7.14 1.70
N GLN A 204 -12.14 8.05 2.11
CA GLN A 204 -13.32 7.80 2.93
C GLN A 204 -14.46 8.68 2.46
N GLY A 205 -15.70 8.34 2.82
CA GLY A 205 -16.83 9.10 2.34
C GLY A 205 -18.20 8.48 2.57
N ARG A 206 -19.16 9.06 1.87
CA ARG A 206 -20.55 8.60 1.82
C ARG A 206 -21.15 8.85 0.43
N LEU A 207 -22.08 7.99 0.05
CA LEU A 207 -22.83 8.03 -1.19
C LEU A 207 -24.30 7.82 -0.87
N GLU A 208 -25.11 8.86 -1.04
CA GLU A 208 -26.56 8.77 -0.99
C GLU A 208 -27.11 9.23 -2.34
N VAL A 209 -27.67 8.30 -3.12
CA VAL A 209 -28.25 8.61 -4.42
C VAL A 209 -29.62 8.01 -4.61
N ASP A 210 -30.47 8.75 -5.31
CA ASP A 210 -31.76 8.30 -5.79
C ASP A 210 -31.99 8.84 -7.21
N CYS A 211 -31.70 8.00 -8.21
CA CYS A 211 -31.60 8.38 -9.61
C CYS A 211 -32.55 7.54 -10.47
N PRO A 212 -33.46 8.14 -11.27
CA PRO A 212 -34.01 7.44 -12.43
C PRO A 212 -32.87 7.06 -13.39
N THR A 213 -32.97 5.91 -14.03
CA THR A 213 -31.98 5.49 -15.04
C THR A 213 -32.50 5.74 -16.46
N PRO A 214 -31.64 6.11 -17.44
CA PRO A 214 -32.07 6.42 -18.81
C PRO A 214 -32.73 5.25 -19.54
N GLN A 215 -32.40 4.02 -19.16
CA GLN A 215 -32.97 2.78 -19.72
C GLN A 215 -34.27 2.36 -19.02
N GLY A 216 -34.85 3.25 -18.21
CA GLY A 216 -35.97 2.97 -17.31
C GLY A 216 -35.51 2.30 -16.02
N GLY A 217 -36.26 2.52 -14.95
CA GLY A 217 -35.94 2.02 -13.62
C GLY A 217 -35.40 3.11 -12.69
N ARG A 218 -34.91 2.68 -11.53
CA ARG A 218 -34.47 3.56 -10.44
C ARG A 218 -33.30 2.92 -9.69
N LEU A 219 -32.21 3.66 -9.54
CA LEU A 219 -31.06 3.31 -8.72
C LEU A 219 -31.17 4.03 -7.37
N GLN A 220 -31.02 3.29 -6.28
CA GLN A 220 -30.93 3.82 -4.93
C GLN A 220 -29.66 3.30 -4.26
N ALA A 221 -28.88 4.20 -3.67
CA ALA A 221 -27.71 3.84 -2.88
C ALA A 221 -27.70 4.63 -1.58
N ASP A 222 -27.33 3.94 -0.51
CA ASP A 222 -26.91 4.54 0.75
C ASP A 222 -25.69 3.76 1.20
N LEU A 223 -24.50 4.35 1.02
CA LEU A 223 -23.22 3.76 1.39
C LEU A 223 -22.41 4.73 2.24
N THR A 224 -21.70 4.17 3.21
CA THR A 224 -20.59 4.82 3.92
C THR A 224 -19.36 3.95 3.77
N PHE A 225 -18.21 4.57 3.54
CA PHE A 225 -16.97 3.85 3.34
C PHE A 225 -15.78 4.54 4.03
N ARG A 226 -14.82 3.74 4.48
CA ARG A 226 -13.60 4.21 5.16
C ARG A 226 -12.41 3.34 4.80
N ALA A 227 -11.24 3.96 4.77
CA ALA A 227 -9.97 3.29 4.53
C ALA A 227 -9.97 2.46 3.22
N CYS A 228 -10.47 3.03 2.13
CA CYS A 228 -10.31 2.43 0.80
C CYS A 228 -8.88 2.69 0.33
N HIS A 229 -8.16 1.64 -0.07
CA HIS A 229 -6.76 1.67 -0.52
C HIS A 229 -6.60 0.96 -1.86
#